data_AF-A0A1Y4CZ25-F1
#
_entry.id   AF-A0A1Y4CZ25-F1
#
_cell.length_a   1.000
_cell.length_b   1.000
_cell.length_c   1.000
_cell.angle_alpha   90.00
_cell.angle_beta   90.00
_cell.angle_gamma   90.00
#
_symmetry.space_group_name_H-M   'P 1'
#
loop_
_entity.id
_entity.type
_entity.pdbx_description
1 polymer ?
#
loop_
_entity_poly.entity_id
_entity_poly.type
_entity_poly.pdbx_seq_one_letter_code
_entity_poly.pdbx_strand_id
1 'polypeptide(L)'
;MTASPATAPEDSVKEKAACEEAGTSQCTCTGTSCSDAGCSDAGETSLSSKEAPAAMACTDDDQDDVRRNAIRAKIRAGIRRLIASKARKAAAKKEKQSQGGFTLIEVLGALVVGSIVFAFAAFGISGGLESARVSGFNESLALLRINIHESYASSRGFGSSTTASVDITQDLIDAGAIPQNWMTADGASAVHNFGGSVSVSGTVSGFTITASSIPEAVCRKIVSSQLEGWDSVSIGGNAVTELPPTGCEPDEDGVGVNELTFLAH
;
A
#
# COMPACT_ATOMS: atom_id res chain seq x y z
N MET A 1 22.01 -14.00 -32.31
CA MET A 1 22.20 -12.55 -32.53
C MET A 1 21.90 -11.87 -31.21
N THR A 2 22.97 -11.59 -30.46
CA THR A 2 22.97 -10.96 -29.14
C THR A 2 23.18 -9.47 -29.30
N ALA A 3 22.34 -8.63 -28.69
CA ALA A 3 22.69 -7.23 -28.45
C ALA A 3 21.93 -6.67 -27.22
N SER A 4 22.74 -6.31 -26.24
CA SER A 4 22.55 -5.37 -25.12
C SER A 4 23.92 -4.67 -24.99
N PRO A 5 24.10 -3.54 -24.27
CA PRO A 5 23.25 -2.39 -23.95
C PRO A 5 23.92 -1.06 -24.39
N ALA A 6 23.28 0.10 -24.18
CA ALA A 6 24.00 1.39 -24.12
C ALA A 6 23.33 2.38 -23.14
N THR A 7 24.15 2.92 -22.25
CA THR A 7 23.90 3.86 -21.15
C THR A 7 24.21 5.32 -21.53
N ALA A 8 23.38 6.26 -21.06
CA ALA A 8 23.60 7.68 -20.66
C ALA A 8 24.30 8.68 -21.62
N PRO A 9 24.04 10.01 -21.50
CA PRO A 9 24.67 10.82 -20.44
C PRO A 9 23.78 11.91 -19.78
N GLU A 10 24.28 12.33 -18.61
CA GLU A 10 23.90 13.50 -17.80
C GLU A 10 24.35 14.83 -18.46
N ASP A 11 23.95 15.95 -17.83
CA ASP A 11 24.36 17.35 -18.02
C ASP A 11 23.54 18.24 -18.98
N SER A 12 22.61 19.03 -18.39
CA SER A 12 22.46 20.47 -18.70
C SER A 12 21.54 21.19 -17.71
N VAL A 13 21.90 21.16 -16.42
CA VAL A 13 21.46 22.15 -15.43
C VAL A 13 22.44 23.32 -15.52
N LYS A 14 22.29 24.22 -16.50
CA LYS A 14 23.11 25.45 -16.56
C LYS A 14 22.67 26.54 -17.54
N GLU A 15 21.38 26.90 -17.60
CA GLU A 15 21.02 28.16 -18.29
C GLU A 15 19.71 28.78 -17.77
N LYS A 16 19.72 29.23 -16.51
CA LYS A 16 18.62 30.03 -15.94
C LYS A 16 19.10 31.17 -15.05
N ALA A 17 20.18 31.82 -15.47
CA ALA A 17 20.74 32.98 -14.78
C ALA A 17 21.21 34.04 -15.78
N ALA A 18 20.28 34.66 -16.50
CA ALA A 18 20.50 35.92 -17.21
C ALA A 18 19.16 36.52 -17.61
N CYS A 19 18.47 37.16 -16.67
CA CYS A 19 17.47 38.21 -16.90
C CYS A 19 17.00 38.77 -15.55
N GLU A 20 17.95 39.14 -14.70
CA GLU A 20 17.70 39.98 -13.53
C GLU A 20 18.77 41.07 -13.58
N GLU A 21 18.32 42.30 -13.84
CA GLU A 21 19.07 43.57 -13.99
C GLU A 21 18.99 44.22 -15.38
N ALA A 22 17.82 44.76 -15.71
CA ALA A 22 17.71 45.99 -16.51
C ALA A 22 16.33 46.63 -16.26
N GLY A 23 16.27 47.56 -15.32
CA GLY A 23 15.18 48.52 -15.26
C GLY A 23 15.36 49.56 -16.35
N THR A 24 14.89 49.28 -17.57
CA THR A 24 14.64 50.31 -18.59
C THR A 24 13.79 49.73 -19.72
N SER A 25 12.79 50.50 -20.11
CA SER A 25 11.83 50.27 -21.18
C SER A 25 12.51 50.06 -22.54
N GLN A 26 12.36 48.87 -23.12
CA GLN A 26 12.15 48.58 -24.56
C GLN A 26 12.36 47.09 -24.82
N CYS A 27 11.28 46.31 -24.88
CA CYS A 27 11.31 45.00 -25.51
C CYS A 27 10.99 45.19 -26.99
N THR A 28 12.01 45.22 -27.84
CA THR A 28 11.83 44.99 -29.28
C THR A 28 11.66 43.48 -29.50
N CYS A 29 10.42 43.05 -29.78
CA CYS A 29 10.15 41.69 -30.21
C CYS A 29 10.49 41.54 -31.70
N THR A 30 11.68 41.04 -32.03
CA THR A 30 11.91 40.37 -33.31
C THR A 30 11.51 38.90 -33.17
N GLY A 31 10.38 38.54 -33.77
CA GLY A 31 10.04 37.16 -34.17
C GLY A 31 9.90 36.11 -33.05
N THR A 32 8.67 35.95 -32.58
CA THR A 32 8.02 34.68 -32.19
C THR A 32 8.77 33.71 -31.26
N SER A 33 8.57 33.86 -29.94
CA SER A 33 8.03 32.77 -29.10
C SER A 33 7.67 33.26 -27.69
N CYS A 34 6.38 33.27 -27.37
CA CYS A 34 5.87 33.04 -26.01
C CYS A 34 4.68 32.08 -26.18
N SER A 35 4.94 30.79 -25.99
CA SER A 35 3.93 29.74 -25.95
C SER A 35 3.35 29.61 -24.54
N ASP A 36 2.02 29.58 -24.45
CA ASP A 36 1.26 28.60 -23.66
C ASP A 36 -0.25 28.73 -23.93
N ALA A 37 -0.69 28.23 -25.08
CA ALA A 37 -2.00 27.63 -25.35
C ALA A 37 -2.02 27.22 -26.83
N GLY A 38 -2.39 25.97 -27.11
CA GLY A 38 -2.18 25.34 -28.43
C GLY A 38 -2.90 26.01 -29.60
N CYS A 39 -2.27 25.91 -30.78
CA CYS A 39 -2.97 25.86 -32.06
C CYS A 39 -2.23 24.89 -32.99
N SER A 40 -2.95 23.86 -33.39
CA SER A 40 -2.64 22.92 -34.48
C SER A 40 -2.79 23.60 -35.84
N ASP A 41 -1.92 23.18 -36.77
CA ASP A 41 -1.88 23.33 -38.24
C ASP A 41 -2.91 24.23 -38.95
N ALA A 42 -2.39 25.20 -39.73
CA ALA A 42 -2.64 25.28 -41.17
C ALA A 42 -1.62 26.22 -41.83
N GLY A 43 -0.88 25.67 -42.79
CA GLY A 43 0.09 26.38 -43.62
C GLY A 43 -0.52 27.23 -44.73
N GLU A 44 0.27 28.24 -45.06
CA GLU A 44 0.64 28.69 -46.40
C GLU A 44 -0.33 29.44 -47.32
N THR A 45 0.09 30.70 -47.54
CA THR A 45 0.15 31.44 -48.84
C THR A 45 -1.12 32.10 -49.39
N SER A 46 -1.11 33.43 -49.43
CA SER A 46 -0.84 34.19 -50.67
C SER A 46 -0.99 35.71 -50.43
N LEU A 47 -0.14 36.49 -51.11
CA LEU A 47 -0.20 37.95 -51.15
C LEU A 47 -1.54 38.43 -51.71
N SER A 48 -2.11 39.52 -51.16
CA SER A 48 -2.58 40.66 -51.96
C SER A 48 -3.03 41.81 -51.07
N SER A 49 -2.45 42.98 -51.35
CA SER A 49 -3.06 44.32 -51.22
C SER A 49 -3.60 44.80 -49.89
N LYS A 50 -3.07 45.99 -49.54
CA LYS A 50 -3.69 47.08 -48.79
C LYS A 50 -3.78 46.94 -47.27
N GLU A 51 -3.53 48.11 -46.67
CA GLU A 51 -3.72 48.50 -45.28
C GLU A 51 -2.56 48.21 -44.33
N ALA A 52 -1.97 49.31 -43.85
CA ALA A 52 -1.05 49.34 -42.74
C ALA A 52 -1.79 48.86 -41.47
N PRO A 53 -1.26 47.90 -40.70
CA PRO A 53 -1.86 47.57 -39.42
C PRO A 53 -1.59 48.71 -38.44
N ALA A 54 -2.69 49.25 -37.91
CA ALA A 54 -2.70 50.18 -36.80
C ALA A 54 -1.84 49.64 -35.65
N ALA A 55 -1.05 50.54 -35.03
CA ALA A 55 -0.38 50.25 -33.78
C ALA A 55 -1.43 49.77 -32.77
N MET A 56 -1.37 48.48 -32.42
CA MET A 56 -2.22 47.89 -31.39
C MET A 56 -1.77 48.46 -30.05
N ALA A 57 -2.48 49.50 -29.61
CA ALA A 57 -2.30 50.08 -28.29
C ALA A 57 -2.57 48.99 -27.25
N CYS A 58 -1.59 48.73 -26.37
CA CYS A 58 -1.81 47.92 -25.18
C CYS A 58 -3.01 48.51 -24.43
N THR A 59 -4.06 47.72 -24.29
CA THR A 59 -5.24 48.10 -23.52
C THR A 59 -4.86 48.23 -22.05
N ASP A 60 -5.52 49.15 -21.33
CA ASP A 60 -5.24 49.47 -19.92
C ASP A 60 -5.20 48.24 -18.97
N ASP A 61 -5.77 47.10 -19.37
CA ASP A 61 -5.76 45.83 -18.63
C ASP A 61 -4.34 45.25 -18.42
N ASP A 62 -3.43 45.41 -19.39
CA ASP A 62 -2.06 44.86 -19.31
C ASP A 62 -1.16 45.59 -18.29
N GLN A 63 -1.45 46.87 -18.01
CA GLN A 63 -0.70 47.67 -17.03
C GLN A 63 -0.95 47.20 -15.59
N ASP A 64 -2.14 46.68 -15.30
CA ASP A 64 -2.50 46.24 -13.96
C ASP A 64 -1.86 44.90 -13.58
N ASP A 65 -1.63 44.00 -14.55
CA ASP A 65 -0.94 42.74 -14.29
C ASP A 65 0.53 42.90 -13.96
N VAL A 66 1.21 43.86 -14.60
CA VAL A 66 2.59 44.22 -14.27
C VAL A 66 2.68 44.75 -12.83
N ARG A 67 1.73 45.60 -12.41
CA ARG A 67 1.65 46.13 -11.04
C ARG A 67 1.37 45.03 -10.02
N ARG A 68 0.43 44.12 -10.30
CA ARG A 68 0.11 42.98 -9.42
C ARG A 68 1.31 42.04 -9.24
N ASN A 69 2.07 41.77 -10.30
CA ASN A 69 3.24 40.91 -10.23
C ASN A 69 4.42 41.55 -9.48
N ALA A 70 4.61 42.87 -9.60
CA ALA A 70 5.60 43.60 -8.81
C ALA A 70 5.29 43.58 -7.30
N ILE A 71 4.02 43.66 -6.91
CA ILE A 71 3.60 43.55 -5.50
C ILE A 71 3.84 42.13 -4.97
N ARG A 72 3.48 41.10 -5.75
CA ARG A 72 3.73 39.69 -5.39
C ARG A 72 5.22 39.39 -5.19
N ALA A 73 6.10 39.97 -6.01
CA ALA A 73 7.55 39.82 -5.88
C ALA A 73 8.07 40.42 -4.57
N LYS A 74 7.62 41.62 -4.18
CA LYS A 74 8.00 42.27 -2.92
C LYS A 74 7.56 41.46 -1.68
N ILE A 75 6.35 40.89 -1.71
CA ILE A 75 5.84 40.03 -0.62
C ILE A 75 6.69 38.76 -0.48
N ARG A 76 7.02 38.08 -1.59
CA ARG A 76 7.89 36.88 -1.57
C ARG A 76 9.28 37.19 -1.01
N ALA A 77 9.87 38.33 -1.38
CA ALA A 77 11.17 38.76 -0.87
C ALA A 77 11.14 39.04 0.65
N GLY A 78 10.05 39.66 1.16
CA GLY A 78 9.85 39.89 2.59
C GLY A 78 9.75 38.58 3.40
N ILE A 79 8.95 37.62 2.91
CA ILE A 79 8.78 36.31 3.56
C ILE A 79 10.11 35.53 3.62
N ARG A 80 10.91 35.53 2.54
CA ARG A 80 12.23 34.86 2.50
C ARG A 80 13.20 35.42 3.55
N ARG A 81 13.20 36.74 3.78
CA ARG A 81 14.05 37.37 4.81
C ARG A 81 13.65 36.95 6.24
N LEU A 82 12.35 36.85 6.50
CA LEU A 82 11.85 36.39 7.81
C LEU A 82 12.22 34.93 8.07
N ILE A 83 12.04 34.04 7.09
CA ILE A 83 12.42 32.62 7.20
C ILE A 83 13.93 32.48 7.43
N ALA A 84 14.76 33.20 6.66
CA ALA A 84 16.21 33.16 6.83
C ALA A 84 16.66 33.65 8.21
N SER A 85 15.99 34.66 8.78
CA SER A 85 16.31 35.15 10.13
C SER A 85 16.00 34.13 11.23
N LYS A 86 14.90 33.37 11.11
CA LYS A 86 14.56 32.28 12.05
C LYS A 86 15.51 31.10 11.89
N ALA A 87 15.88 30.74 10.66
CA ALA A 87 16.86 29.68 10.39
C ALA A 87 18.24 30.00 11.00
N ARG A 88 18.71 31.25 10.90
CA ARG A 88 19.98 31.67 11.52
C ARG A 88 19.95 31.59 13.05
N LYS A 89 18.83 31.96 13.70
CA LYS A 89 18.67 31.81 15.16
C LYS A 89 18.59 30.34 15.59
N ALA A 90 17.97 29.47 14.80
CA ALA A 90 17.95 28.04 15.05
C ALA A 90 19.33 27.38 14.87
N ALA A 91 20.09 27.81 13.85
CA ALA A 91 21.45 27.33 13.62
C ALA A 91 22.42 27.75 14.73
N ALA A 92 22.37 29.00 15.19
CA ALA A 92 23.22 29.50 16.28
C ALA A 92 22.93 28.81 17.63
N LYS A 93 21.72 28.30 17.85
CA LYS A 93 21.37 27.52 19.05
C LYS A 93 21.93 26.09 19.00
N LYS A 94 22.20 25.55 17.81
CA LYS A 94 22.70 24.19 17.59
C LYS A 94 24.21 24.06 17.86
N GLU A 95 24.94 25.18 17.81
CA GLU A 95 26.40 25.21 17.97
C GLU A 95 26.84 25.20 19.45
N LYS A 96 25.95 25.59 20.37
CA LYS A 96 26.22 25.64 21.82
C LYS A 96 25.67 24.43 22.59
N GLN A 97 25.50 23.30 21.92
CA GLN A 97 25.18 22.04 22.56
C GLN A 97 26.48 21.26 22.79
N SER A 98 26.86 21.19 24.07
CA SER A 98 28.09 20.61 24.60
C SER A 98 28.48 19.32 23.89
N GLN A 99 29.71 19.30 23.37
CA GLN A 99 30.45 18.06 23.14
C GLN A 99 30.78 17.44 24.50
N GLY A 100 29.79 16.77 25.10
CA GLY A 100 30.04 15.78 26.14
C GLY A 100 30.64 14.56 25.44
N GLY A 101 31.96 14.41 25.49
CA GLY A 101 32.59 13.19 25.02
C GLY A 101 32.05 12.01 25.83
N PHE A 102 31.43 11.05 25.15
CA PHE A 102 30.97 9.82 25.78
C PHE A 102 32.18 9.08 26.34
N THR A 103 32.18 8.86 27.66
CA THR A 103 33.21 8.03 28.28
C THR A 103 32.98 6.57 27.89
N LEU A 104 34.04 5.77 27.75
CA LEU A 104 33.94 4.36 27.33
C LEU A 104 32.97 3.55 28.21
N ILE A 105 32.93 3.88 29.51
CA ILE A 105 32.08 3.21 30.49
C ILE A 105 30.60 3.56 30.33
N GLU A 106 30.29 4.77 29.84
CA GLU A 106 28.93 5.22 29.60
C GLU A 106 28.35 4.58 28.34
N VAL A 107 29.17 4.36 27.30
CA VAL A 107 28.77 3.58 26.12
C VAL A 107 28.48 2.13 26.51
N LEU A 108 29.33 1.52 27.33
CA LEU A 108 29.14 0.14 27.79
C LEU A 108 27.87 0.02 28.65
N GLY A 109 27.64 0.97 29.55
CA GLY A 109 26.41 1.05 30.35
C GLY A 109 25.15 1.22 29.49
N ALA A 110 25.21 2.10 28.48
CA ALA A 110 24.11 2.32 27.54
C ALA A 110 23.80 1.06 26.71
N LEU A 111 24.80 0.25 26.34
CA LEU A 111 24.57 -1.03 25.65
C LEU A 111 23.86 -2.06 26.53
N VAL A 112 24.26 -2.17 27.80
CA VAL A 112 23.61 -3.10 28.74
C VAL A 112 22.15 -2.70 28.94
N VAL A 113 21.89 -1.43 29.28
CA VAL A 113 20.52 -0.93 29.46
C VAL A 113 19.71 -1.03 28.17
N GLY A 114 20.31 -0.68 27.02
CA GLY A 114 19.68 -0.79 25.71
C GLY A 114 19.27 -2.23 25.38
N SER A 115 20.12 -3.22 25.70
CA SER A 115 19.82 -4.64 25.48
C SER A 115 18.65 -5.13 26.34
N ILE A 116 18.56 -4.68 27.59
CA ILE A 116 17.49 -5.04 28.51
C ILE A 116 16.16 -4.47 28.01
N VAL A 117 16.14 -3.20 27.61
CA VAL A 117 14.94 -2.56 27.02
C VAL A 117 14.52 -3.25 25.73
N PHE A 118 15.46 -3.63 24.87
CA PHE A 118 15.18 -4.42 23.66
C PHE A 118 14.63 -5.82 23.98
N ALA A 119 15.17 -6.50 24.99
CA ALA A 119 14.68 -7.79 25.44
C ALA A 119 13.25 -7.68 26.00
N PHE A 120 12.94 -6.64 26.77
CA PHE A 120 11.59 -6.39 27.25
C PHE A 120 10.62 -6.01 26.13
N ALA A 121 11.07 -5.26 25.12
CA ALA A 121 10.27 -4.98 23.93
C ALA A 121 9.91 -6.26 23.17
N ALA A 122 10.81 -7.27 23.13
CA ALA A 122 10.54 -8.55 22.50
C ALA A 122 9.42 -9.36 23.18
N PHE A 123 9.26 -9.25 24.50
CA PHE A 123 8.17 -9.91 25.23
C PHE A 123 6.78 -9.33 24.92
N GLY A 124 6.70 -8.10 24.41
CA GLY A 124 5.44 -7.44 24.03
C GLY A 124 4.93 -7.75 22.61
N ILE A 125 5.70 -8.46 21.78
CA ILE A 125 5.40 -8.62 20.34
C ILE A 125 4.39 -9.77 20.09
N SER A 126 4.17 -10.65 21.07
CA SER A 126 3.32 -11.84 20.91
C SER A 126 1.87 -11.49 20.54
N GLY A 127 1.26 -10.48 21.17
CA GLY A 127 -0.12 -10.08 20.88
C GLY A 127 -0.32 -9.43 19.50
N GLY A 128 0.67 -8.65 19.03
CA GLY A 128 0.63 -8.03 17.71
C GLY A 128 0.81 -9.05 16.57
N LEU A 129 1.68 -10.03 16.79
CA LEU A 129 1.93 -11.10 15.82
C LEU A 129 0.71 -12.02 15.67
N GLU A 130 0.00 -12.33 16.76
CA GLU A 130 -1.22 -13.13 16.68
C GLU A 130 -2.31 -12.44 15.86
N SER A 131 -2.54 -11.14 16.07
CA SER A 131 -3.52 -10.38 15.29
C SER A 131 -3.19 -10.39 13.78
N ALA A 132 -1.91 -10.24 13.43
CA ALA A 132 -1.45 -10.34 12.06
C ALA A 132 -1.68 -11.75 11.47
N ARG A 133 -1.44 -12.80 12.26
CA ARG A 133 -1.71 -14.19 11.86
C ARG A 133 -3.20 -14.47 11.67
N VAL A 134 -4.08 -13.92 12.53
CA VAL A 134 -5.54 -14.03 12.37
C VAL A 134 -5.98 -13.30 11.10
N SER A 135 -5.47 -12.10 10.85
CA SER A 135 -5.74 -11.36 9.61
C SER A 135 -5.30 -12.14 8.38
N GLY A 136 -4.09 -12.70 8.40
CA GLY A 136 -3.58 -13.52 7.29
C GLY A 136 -4.39 -14.79 7.07
N PHE A 137 -4.89 -15.41 8.15
CA PHE A 137 -5.83 -16.53 8.04
C PHE A 137 -7.13 -16.10 7.35
N ASN A 138 -7.75 -15.00 7.80
CA ASN A 138 -9.00 -14.49 7.24
C ASN A 138 -8.87 -14.11 5.75
N GLU A 139 -7.75 -13.50 5.36
CA GLU A 139 -7.45 -13.17 3.97
C GLU A 139 -7.30 -14.43 3.12
N SER A 140 -6.52 -15.40 3.59
CA SER A 140 -6.30 -16.67 2.88
C SER A 140 -7.59 -17.47 2.75
N LEU A 141 -8.44 -17.45 3.80
CA LEU A 141 -9.75 -18.09 3.78
C LEU A 141 -10.67 -17.44 2.74
N ALA A 142 -10.69 -16.10 2.66
CA ALA A 142 -11.47 -15.38 1.66
C ALA A 142 -10.96 -15.65 0.23
N LEU A 143 -9.64 -15.67 0.02
CA LEU A 143 -9.02 -16.02 -1.26
C LEU A 143 -9.35 -17.45 -1.67
N LEU A 144 -9.25 -18.41 -0.74
CA LEU A 144 -9.60 -19.81 -0.99
C LEU A 144 -11.06 -19.92 -1.44
N ARG A 145 -11.98 -19.21 -0.78
CA ARG A 145 -13.39 -19.18 -1.17
C ARG A 145 -13.57 -18.73 -2.62
N ILE A 146 -12.91 -17.65 -3.01
CA ILE A 146 -12.97 -17.10 -4.37
C ILE A 146 -12.40 -18.12 -5.37
N ASN A 147 -11.24 -18.70 -5.07
CA ASN A 147 -10.56 -19.67 -5.93
C ASN A 147 -11.39 -20.95 -6.11
N ILE A 148 -12.12 -21.40 -5.09
CA ILE A 148 -13.05 -22.53 -5.19
C ILE A 148 -14.19 -22.19 -6.17
N HIS A 149 -14.83 -21.04 -6.02
CA HIS A 149 -15.86 -20.61 -6.97
C HIS A 149 -15.34 -20.48 -8.40
N GLU A 150 -14.13 -19.95 -8.59
CA GLU A 150 -13.50 -19.82 -9.91
C GLU A 150 -13.19 -21.19 -10.52
N SER A 151 -12.59 -22.10 -9.76
CA SER A 151 -12.23 -23.45 -10.20
C SER A 151 -13.46 -24.27 -10.64
N TYR A 152 -14.59 -24.05 -9.97
CA TYR A 152 -15.84 -24.76 -10.25
C TYR A 152 -16.86 -23.93 -11.04
N ALA A 153 -16.50 -22.75 -11.56
CA ALA A 153 -17.43 -21.85 -12.26
C ALA A 153 -18.06 -22.48 -13.52
N SER A 154 -17.35 -23.41 -14.17
CA SER A 154 -17.84 -24.17 -15.32
C SER A 154 -18.48 -25.51 -14.95
N SER A 155 -18.40 -25.90 -13.68
CA SER A 155 -18.98 -27.14 -13.15
C SER A 155 -20.47 -26.96 -12.85
N ARG A 156 -21.20 -28.07 -12.77
CA ARG A 156 -22.62 -28.11 -12.35
C ARG A 156 -22.78 -28.08 -10.82
N GLY A 157 -21.68 -28.01 -10.07
CA GLY A 157 -21.62 -28.00 -8.61
C GLY A 157 -20.20 -28.30 -8.11
N PHE A 158 -19.99 -28.27 -6.79
CA PHE A 158 -18.70 -28.55 -6.15
C PHE A 158 -18.47 -30.04 -5.88
N GLY A 159 -19.50 -30.88 -6.07
CA GLY A 159 -19.43 -32.33 -5.89
C GLY A 159 -20.51 -33.04 -6.70
N SER A 160 -20.45 -34.38 -6.74
CA SER A 160 -21.36 -35.20 -7.56
C SER A 160 -22.69 -35.54 -6.88
N SER A 161 -22.84 -35.26 -5.59
CA SER A 161 -24.01 -35.61 -4.78
C SER A 161 -24.63 -34.40 -4.10
N THR A 162 -25.96 -34.38 -4.00
CA THR A 162 -26.72 -33.36 -3.26
C THR A 162 -26.71 -33.62 -1.76
N THR A 163 -26.51 -34.86 -1.32
CA THR A 163 -26.64 -35.28 0.08
C THR A 163 -25.35 -35.78 0.71
N ALA A 164 -24.35 -36.14 -0.10
CA ALA A 164 -23.05 -36.60 0.38
C ALA A 164 -21.98 -35.57 -0.01
N SER A 165 -21.13 -35.21 0.95
CA SER A 165 -19.94 -34.41 0.68
C SER A 165 -18.85 -35.28 0.07
N VAL A 166 -18.14 -34.73 -0.91
CA VAL A 166 -16.99 -35.35 -1.56
C VAL A 166 -15.77 -34.50 -1.25
N ASP A 167 -14.67 -35.12 -0.83
CA ASP A 167 -13.40 -34.41 -0.66
C ASP A 167 -12.87 -33.96 -2.03
N ILE A 168 -12.68 -32.65 -2.18
CA ILE A 168 -12.18 -32.00 -3.39
C ILE A 168 -10.85 -31.27 -3.14
N THR A 169 -10.21 -31.53 -1.99
CA THR A 169 -8.99 -30.85 -1.59
C THR A 169 -7.86 -31.07 -2.60
N GLN A 170 -7.69 -32.30 -3.09
CA GLN A 170 -6.63 -32.61 -4.07
C GLN A 170 -6.91 -31.99 -5.44
N ASP A 171 -8.16 -31.97 -5.90
CA ASP A 171 -8.53 -31.30 -7.14
C ASP A 171 -8.19 -29.79 -7.07
N LEU A 172 -8.40 -29.16 -5.92
CA LEU A 172 -8.05 -27.75 -5.68
C LEU A 172 -6.54 -27.52 -5.56
N ILE A 173 -5.79 -28.47 -5.02
CA ILE A 173 -4.33 -28.43 -4.99
C ILE A 173 -3.78 -28.50 -6.41
N ASP A 174 -4.26 -29.47 -7.20
CA ASP A 174 -3.84 -29.66 -8.60
C ASP A 174 -4.23 -28.46 -9.49
N ALA A 175 -5.35 -27.82 -9.20
CA ALA A 175 -5.79 -26.59 -9.86
C ALA A 175 -5.03 -25.32 -9.41
N GLY A 176 -4.21 -25.39 -8.36
CA GLY A 176 -3.53 -24.24 -7.78
C GLY A 176 -4.47 -23.26 -7.07
N ALA A 177 -5.64 -23.73 -6.65
CA ALA A 177 -6.68 -22.92 -6.00
C ALA A 177 -6.40 -22.69 -4.51
N ILE A 178 -5.55 -23.51 -3.88
CA ILE A 178 -5.12 -23.30 -2.50
C ILE A 178 -4.14 -22.11 -2.43
N PRO A 179 -4.35 -21.14 -1.51
CA PRO A 179 -3.41 -20.05 -1.29
C PRO A 179 -2.00 -20.56 -1.03
N GLN A 180 -1.00 -19.96 -1.67
CA GLN A 180 0.40 -20.44 -1.61
C GLN A 180 0.97 -20.45 -0.19
N ASN A 181 0.55 -19.51 0.66
CA ASN A 181 0.94 -19.47 2.07
C ASN A 181 0.24 -20.53 2.94
N TRP A 182 -0.72 -21.26 2.36
CA TRP A 182 -1.39 -22.42 2.96
C TRP A 182 -0.97 -23.74 2.29
N MET A 183 0.00 -23.73 1.37
CA MET A 183 0.56 -24.97 0.81
C MET A 183 1.79 -25.39 1.60
N THR A 184 1.95 -26.71 1.78
CA THR A 184 3.20 -27.28 2.27
C THR A 184 4.33 -27.05 1.26
N ALA A 185 5.59 -27.11 1.71
CA ALA A 185 6.75 -26.84 0.85
C ALA A 185 6.90 -27.83 -0.32
N ASP A 186 6.37 -29.04 -0.18
CA ASP A 186 6.28 -30.07 -1.23
C ASP A 186 5.04 -29.92 -2.12
N GLY A 187 4.13 -29.00 -1.78
CA GLY A 187 2.88 -28.74 -2.49
C GLY A 187 1.84 -29.86 -2.40
N ALA A 188 2.04 -30.84 -1.53
CA ALA A 188 1.18 -32.03 -1.46
C ALA A 188 -0.03 -31.88 -0.53
N SER A 189 -0.05 -30.85 0.32
CA SER A 189 -1.09 -30.68 1.34
C SER A 189 -1.35 -29.22 1.65
N ALA A 190 -2.57 -28.94 2.13
CA ALA A 190 -2.96 -27.62 2.58
C ALA A 190 -2.84 -27.52 4.12
N VAL A 191 -2.02 -26.58 4.59
CA VAL A 191 -1.73 -26.31 6.01
C VAL A 191 -1.76 -24.81 6.23
N HIS A 192 -2.62 -24.32 7.14
CA HIS A 192 -2.71 -22.89 7.41
C HIS A 192 -1.59 -22.39 8.34
N ASN A 193 -1.50 -21.08 8.53
CA ASN A 193 -0.44 -20.38 9.28
C ASN A 193 -0.38 -20.66 10.80
N PHE A 194 -1.18 -21.59 11.33
CA PHE A 194 -1.07 -22.11 12.70
C PHE A 194 -0.66 -23.59 12.74
N GLY A 195 -0.38 -24.19 11.58
CA GLY A 195 0.15 -25.56 11.48
C GLY A 195 -0.90 -26.67 11.36
N GLY A 196 -2.18 -26.32 11.40
CA GLY A 196 -3.29 -27.26 11.18
C GLY A 196 -3.59 -27.49 9.70
N SER A 197 -4.26 -28.60 9.41
CA SER A 197 -4.68 -28.96 8.06
C SER A 197 -5.88 -28.15 7.59
N VAL A 198 -5.96 -27.93 6.29
CA VAL A 198 -7.15 -27.38 5.62
C VAL A 198 -7.67 -28.42 4.65
N SER A 199 -8.96 -28.72 4.72
CA SER A 199 -9.64 -29.58 3.75
C SER A 199 -10.88 -28.89 3.21
N VAL A 200 -11.28 -29.27 2.00
CA VAL A 200 -12.46 -28.76 1.34
C VAL A 200 -13.29 -29.93 0.86
N SER A 201 -14.56 -29.92 1.24
CA SER A 201 -15.53 -30.89 0.75
C SER A 201 -16.65 -30.19 0.00
N GLY A 202 -17.05 -30.76 -1.14
CA GLY A 202 -18.04 -30.20 -2.04
C GLY A 202 -19.31 -31.06 -2.08
N THR A 203 -20.43 -30.38 -2.30
CA THR A 203 -21.72 -30.95 -2.68
C THR A 203 -22.17 -30.31 -3.99
N VAL A 204 -23.30 -30.75 -4.57
CA VAL A 204 -23.86 -30.08 -5.75
C VAL A 204 -24.17 -28.60 -5.50
N SER A 205 -24.61 -28.23 -4.30
CA SER A 205 -25.14 -26.90 -4.00
C SER A 205 -24.19 -25.98 -3.26
N GLY A 206 -23.06 -26.47 -2.76
CA GLY A 206 -22.14 -25.69 -1.95
C GLY A 206 -20.93 -26.49 -1.52
N PHE A 207 -20.03 -25.86 -0.78
CA PHE A 207 -18.82 -26.46 -0.25
C PHE A 207 -18.58 -26.07 1.20
N THR A 208 -17.74 -26.86 1.85
CA THR A 208 -17.39 -26.73 3.25
C THR A 208 -15.87 -26.74 3.38
N ILE A 209 -15.31 -25.70 3.99
CA ILE A 209 -13.89 -25.61 4.32
C ILE A 209 -13.73 -25.98 5.80
N THR A 210 -12.83 -26.91 6.10
CA THR A 210 -12.51 -27.31 7.46
C THR A 210 -11.05 -26.99 7.76
N ALA A 211 -10.80 -26.31 8.89
CA ALA A 211 -9.48 -25.96 9.37
C ALA A 211 -9.27 -26.56 10.77
N SER A 212 -8.26 -27.42 10.92
CA SER A 212 -7.97 -28.13 12.17
C SER A 212 -6.97 -27.40 13.06
N SER A 213 -6.80 -27.84 14.29
CA SER A 213 -5.71 -27.41 15.18
C SER A 213 -5.63 -25.89 15.42
N ILE A 214 -6.77 -25.23 15.53
CA ILE A 214 -6.86 -23.78 15.79
C ILE A 214 -6.70 -23.51 17.29
N PRO A 215 -5.77 -22.63 17.71
CA PRO A 215 -5.63 -22.27 19.12
C PRO A 215 -6.87 -21.59 19.70
N GLU A 216 -7.14 -21.75 20.99
CA GLU A 216 -8.34 -21.26 21.68
C GLU A 216 -8.58 -19.76 21.47
N ALA A 217 -7.55 -18.94 21.70
CA ALA A 217 -7.63 -17.49 21.56
C ALA A 217 -7.87 -17.06 20.10
N VAL A 218 -7.32 -17.82 19.15
CA VAL A 218 -7.45 -17.61 17.72
C VAL A 218 -8.85 -18.03 17.24
N CYS A 219 -9.37 -19.17 17.71
CA CYS A 219 -10.70 -19.69 17.44
C CYS A 219 -11.76 -18.62 17.69
N ARG A 220 -11.73 -18.00 18.89
CA ARG A 220 -12.68 -16.94 19.25
C ARG A 220 -12.61 -15.74 18.31
N LYS A 221 -11.42 -15.32 17.91
CA LYS A 221 -11.20 -14.16 17.02
C LYS A 221 -11.68 -14.45 15.60
N ILE A 222 -11.30 -15.61 15.04
CA ILE A 222 -11.70 -16.00 13.69
C ILE A 222 -13.22 -16.11 13.62
N VAL A 223 -13.84 -16.89 14.50
CA VAL A 223 -15.30 -17.09 14.49
C VAL A 223 -16.03 -15.76 14.62
N SER A 224 -15.61 -14.89 15.56
CA SER A 224 -16.22 -13.57 15.71
C SER A 224 -16.12 -12.70 14.46
N SER A 225 -15.10 -12.89 13.63
CA SER A 225 -14.92 -12.13 12.37
C SER A 225 -15.58 -12.76 11.14
N GLN A 226 -15.98 -14.03 11.21
CA GLN A 226 -16.45 -14.79 10.04
C GLN A 226 -17.96 -15.07 10.03
N LEU A 227 -18.69 -14.84 11.12
CA LEU A 227 -20.12 -15.20 11.20
C LEU A 227 -20.99 -14.61 10.08
N GLU A 228 -20.70 -13.40 9.60
CA GLU A 228 -21.47 -12.77 8.53
C GLU A 228 -20.98 -13.12 7.12
N GLY A 229 -19.78 -13.71 7.01
CA GLY A 229 -19.15 -14.03 5.74
C GLY A 229 -19.60 -15.37 5.16
N TRP A 230 -20.19 -16.27 5.95
CA TRP A 230 -20.48 -17.65 5.59
C TRP A 230 -21.94 -17.97 5.88
N ASP A 231 -22.49 -18.97 5.18
CA ASP A 231 -23.86 -19.42 5.46
C ASP A 231 -23.96 -20.06 6.85
N SER A 232 -22.89 -20.74 7.26
CA SER A 232 -22.70 -21.13 8.66
C SER A 232 -21.22 -21.27 8.99
N VAL A 233 -20.89 -21.02 10.26
CA VAL A 233 -19.59 -21.31 10.86
C VAL A 233 -19.84 -22.24 12.04
N SER A 234 -19.04 -23.30 12.18
CA SER A 234 -19.15 -24.26 13.28
C SER A 234 -17.81 -24.54 13.94
N ILE A 235 -17.87 -24.91 15.22
CA ILE A 235 -16.72 -25.31 16.04
C ILE A 235 -16.94 -26.77 16.45
N GLY A 236 -16.03 -27.68 16.04
CA GLY A 236 -16.16 -29.11 16.32
C GLY A 236 -17.50 -29.71 15.87
N GLY A 237 -18.03 -29.21 14.74
CA GLY A 237 -19.32 -29.63 14.18
C GLY A 237 -20.55 -28.93 14.76
N ASN A 238 -20.41 -28.07 15.77
CA ASN A 238 -21.53 -27.32 16.35
C ASN A 238 -21.64 -25.94 15.72
N ALA A 239 -22.76 -25.63 15.07
CA ALA A 239 -22.99 -24.32 14.46
C ALA A 239 -22.99 -23.21 15.52
N VAL A 240 -22.29 -22.12 15.22
CA VAL A 240 -22.22 -20.94 16.08
C VAL A 240 -23.30 -19.97 15.66
N THR A 241 -24.18 -19.62 16.59
CA THR A 241 -25.33 -18.72 16.33
C THR A 241 -25.29 -17.43 17.16
N GLU A 242 -24.32 -17.29 18.06
CA GLU A 242 -24.23 -16.14 18.97
C GLU A 242 -22.78 -15.75 19.27
N LEU A 243 -22.61 -14.50 19.73
CA LEU A 243 -21.33 -13.94 20.15
C LEU A 243 -21.37 -13.58 21.66
N PRO A 244 -20.27 -13.83 22.41
CA PRO A 244 -19.04 -14.49 21.98
C PRO A 244 -19.26 -15.99 21.71
N PRO A 245 -18.46 -16.61 20.81
CA PRO A 245 -18.64 -18.01 20.49
C PRO A 245 -18.37 -18.90 21.70
N THR A 246 -19.30 -19.80 21.98
CA THR A 246 -19.13 -20.90 22.94
C THR A 246 -18.60 -22.12 22.21
N GLY A 247 -17.71 -22.90 22.85
CA GLY A 247 -17.16 -24.13 22.25
C GLY A 247 -15.72 -24.06 21.73
N CYS A 248 -15.03 -22.92 21.83
CA CYS A 248 -13.57 -22.91 21.68
C CYS A 248 -12.92 -23.49 22.95
N GLU A 249 -12.28 -24.65 22.82
CA GLU A 249 -11.60 -25.40 23.87
C GLU A 249 -10.14 -24.93 24.07
N PRO A 250 -9.62 -24.99 25.31
CA PRO A 250 -8.25 -24.60 25.62
C PRO A 250 -7.23 -25.49 24.91
N ASP A 251 -6.08 -24.89 24.60
CA ASP A 251 -4.98 -25.58 23.93
C ASP A 251 -4.44 -26.75 24.79
N GLU A 252 -4.18 -27.89 24.15
CA GLU A 252 -3.57 -29.07 24.79
C GLU A 252 -2.09 -29.15 24.42
N ASP A 253 -1.20 -29.28 25.40
CA ASP A 253 0.26 -29.31 25.21
C ASP A 253 0.82 -28.13 24.37
N GLY A 254 0.13 -26.98 24.40
CA GLY A 254 0.49 -25.79 23.61
C GLY A 254 0.12 -25.88 22.13
N VAL A 255 -0.72 -26.85 21.75
CA VAL A 255 -1.24 -27.07 20.41
C VAL A 255 -2.73 -26.76 20.41
N GLY A 256 -3.19 -26.06 19.37
CA GLY A 256 -4.62 -25.82 19.19
C GLY A 256 -5.36 -27.13 18.92
N VAL A 257 -6.53 -27.30 19.52
CA VAL A 257 -7.38 -28.50 19.36
C VAL A 257 -8.68 -28.21 18.61
N ASN A 258 -8.99 -26.94 18.36
CA ASN A 258 -10.26 -26.54 17.78
C ASN A 258 -10.29 -26.82 16.28
N GLU A 259 -11.42 -27.33 15.81
CA GLU A 259 -11.73 -27.45 14.39
C GLU A 259 -12.80 -26.43 14.02
N LEU A 260 -12.50 -25.59 13.02
CA LEU A 260 -13.44 -24.63 12.47
C LEU A 260 -13.93 -25.11 11.11
N THR A 261 -15.24 -25.04 10.90
CA THR A 261 -15.85 -25.40 9.64
C THR A 261 -16.68 -24.23 9.10
N PHE A 262 -16.54 -23.96 7.80
CA PHE A 262 -17.14 -22.82 7.10
C PHE A 262 -17.93 -23.32 5.90
N LEU A 263 -19.24 -23.09 5.89
CA LEU A 263 -20.16 -23.51 4.82
C LEU A 263 -20.50 -22.33 3.90
N ALA A 264 -20.42 -22.55 2.58
CA ALA A 264 -20.87 -21.62 1.56
C ALA A 264 -21.60 -22.35 0.43
N HIS A 265 -22.60 -21.70 -0.18
CA HIS A 265 -23.29 -22.14 -1.39
C HIS A 265 -22.91 -21.29 -2.61
#